data_AF-A0A6P8SZK9-F1
#
_entry.id   AF-A0A6P8SZK9-F1
#
_cell.length_a   1.000
_cell.length_b   1.000
_cell.length_c   1.000
_cell.angle_alpha   90.00
_cell.angle_beta   90.00
_cell.angle_gamma   90.00
#
_symmetry.space_group_name_H-M   'P 1'
#
loop_
_entity.id
_entity.type
_entity.pdbx_description
1 polymer ?
#
loop_
_entity_poly.entity_id
_entity_poly.type
_entity_poly.pdbx_seq_one_letter_code
_entity_poly.pdbx_strand_id
1 'polypeptide(L)'
;MWQLPEVLNKQIKMAWIGLYNDVDSWSWSLSDTSFYKPGETEFRRWESGAPQNEIGMILIVTTALGQSASMSVKVETPLTTMKTCSAANFHKSGKWADGSCGWKLQFICYRQPVSMQVIKVRSNVDLNDRAFLDELLVKMKKEMRDKGLDDNIQLSWKKQADGQVFHKEEEKRDEL
;
A
#
# COMPACT_ATOMS: atom_id res chain seq x y z
N MET A 1 8.50 -11.22 8.08
CA MET A 1 9.36 -10.03 7.92
C MET A 1 9.29 -9.65 6.44
N TRP A 2 8.44 -8.70 6.06
CA TRP A 2 8.21 -8.40 4.64
C TRP A 2 9.37 -7.57 4.09
N GLN A 3 10.26 -8.23 3.35
CA GLN A 3 11.22 -7.54 2.49
C GLN A 3 10.54 -7.21 1.16
N LEU A 4 10.68 -5.95 0.72
CA LEU A 4 10.23 -5.55 -0.61
C LEU A 4 11.08 -6.26 -1.67
N PRO A 5 10.50 -6.60 -2.84
CA PRO A 5 11.28 -7.13 -3.96
C PRO A 5 12.42 -6.17 -4.31
N GLU A 6 13.61 -6.69 -4.59
CA GLU A 6 14.83 -5.93 -4.91
C GLU A 6 14.64 -4.89 -6.03
N VAL A 7 13.61 -5.06 -6.87
CA VAL A 7 13.20 -4.15 -7.94
C VAL A 7 12.78 -2.76 -7.42
N LEU A 8 12.25 -2.64 -6.20
CA LEU A 8 11.92 -1.33 -5.59
C LEU A 8 13.14 -0.63 -4.97
N ASN A 9 14.26 -1.33 -4.80
CA ASN A 9 15.34 -0.92 -3.89
C ASN A 9 16.30 0.14 -4.49
N LYS A 10 16.22 0.46 -5.79
CA LYS A 10 17.22 1.35 -6.41
C LYS A 10 16.81 2.81 -6.59
N GLN A 11 15.53 3.18 -6.41
CA GLN A 11 15.09 4.55 -6.70
C GLN A 11 14.03 5.14 -5.76
N ILE A 12 13.35 4.32 -4.94
CA ILE A 12 12.26 4.80 -4.07
C ILE A 12 12.84 5.13 -2.71
N LYS A 13 13.06 6.43 -2.46
CA LYS A 13 13.54 6.92 -1.17
C LYS A 13 12.46 6.86 -0.10
N MET A 14 11.26 7.27 -0.48
CA MET A 14 10.08 7.36 0.39
C MET A 14 8.82 7.01 -0.41
N ALA A 15 7.85 6.40 0.26
CA ALA A 15 6.51 6.21 -0.28
C ALA A 15 5.46 6.54 0.79
N TRP A 16 4.40 7.23 0.39
CA TRP A 16 3.24 7.50 1.22
C TRP A 16 2.63 6.19 1.73
N ILE A 17 2.32 6.20 3.03
CA ILE A 17 1.48 5.19 3.68
C ILE A 17 0.14 5.83 4.03
N GLY A 18 -0.87 5.01 4.31
CA GLY A 18 -2.23 5.49 4.58
C GLY A 18 -2.43 6.23 5.91
N LEU A 19 -1.37 6.68 6.59
CA LEU A 19 -1.49 7.36 7.89
C LEU A 19 -1.46 8.88 7.68
N TYR A 20 -2.49 9.58 8.16
CA TYR A 20 -2.67 11.02 7.97
C TYR A 20 -3.19 11.71 9.24
N ASN A 21 -3.01 13.02 9.31
CA ASN A 21 -3.44 13.88 10.40
C ASN A 21 -4.19 15.09 9.82
N ASP A 22 -5.51 15.15 10.09
CA ASP A 22 -6.40 16.20 9.61
C ASP A 22 -6.68 17.31 10.65
N VAL A 23 -6.60 17.01 11.96
CA VAL A 23 -6.93 17.94 13.09
C VAL A 23 -6.25 17.50 14.41
N ASP A 24 -4.94 17.27 14.41
CA ASP A 24 -4.13 16.81 15.57
C ASP A 24 -4.30 15.33 16.00
N SER A 25 -4.93 14.49 15.16
CA SER A 25 -5.06 13.06 15.40
C SER A 25 -4.66 12.24 14.19
N TRP A 26 -3.78 11.26 14.41
CA TRP A 26 -3.29 10.34 13.39
C TRP A 26 -4.29 9.22 13.14
N SER A 27 -4.83 9.15 11.92
CA SER A 27 -5.80 8.16 11.49
C SER A 27 -5.31 7.40 10.26
N TRP A 28 -5.75 6.15 10.11
CA TRP A 28 -5.49 5.37 8.90
C TRP A 28 -6.56 5.61 7.83
N SER A 29 -6.17 5.51 6.56
CA SER A 29 -7.01 5.84 5.40
C SER A 29 -7.98 4.73 5.00
N LEU A 30 -7.80 3.49 5.46
CA LEU A 30 -8.79 2.45 5.25
C LEU A 30 -9.88 2.61 6.31
N SER A 31 -11.10 2.87 5.87
CA SER A 31 -12.26 3.05 6.74
C SER A 31 -12.74 1.74 7.38
N ASP A 32 -12.56 0.61 6.69
CA ASP A 32 -12.94 -0.70 7.19
C ASP A 32 -11.85 -1.27 8.09
N THR A 33 -12.18 -1.39 9.38
CA THR A 33 -11.25 -1.86 10.40
C THR A 33 -10.95 -3.35 10.28
N SER A 34 -11.77 -4.13 9.56
CA SER A 34 -11.54 -5.55 9.32
C SER A 34 -10.27 -5.83 8.50
N PHE A 35 -9.74 -4.80 7.81
CA PHE A 35 -8.46 -4.90 7.12
C PHE A 35 -7.26 -4.96 8.05
N TYR A 36 -7.40 -4.51 9.30
CA TYR A 36 -6.33 -4.45 10.29
C TYR A 36 -6.41 -5.61 11.28
N LYS A 37 -5.27 -6.19 11.62
CA LYS A 37 -5.17 -7.11 12.75
C LYS A 37 -5.21 -6.34 14.07
N PRO A 38 -5.59 -6.99 15.18
CA PRO A 38 -5.55 -6.37 16.49
C PRO A 38 -4.18 -5.72 16.77
N GLY A 39 -4.20 -4.41 17.06
CA GLY A 39 -3.01 -3.61 17.36
C GLY A 39 -2.27 -2.98 16.16
N GLU A 40 -2.62 -3.31 14.91
CA GLU A 40 -1.98 -2.70 13.73
C GLU A 40 -2.32 -1.21 13.58
N THR A 41 -3.53 -0.80 13.98
CA THR A 41 -3.96 0.60 13.93
C THR A 41 -3.20 1.48 14.92
N GLU A 42 -2.68 0.91 16.01
CA GLU A 42 -1.89 1.59 17.05
C GLU A 42 -0.39 1.56 16.76
N PHE A 43 0.06 0.69 15.85
CA PHE A 43 1.47 0.56 15.54
C PHE A 43 2.02 1.87 14.98
N ARG A 44 3.16 2.32 15.52
CA ARG A 44 3.88 3.52 15.08
C ARG A 44 5.35 3.19 14.93
N ARG A 45 5.93 3.50 13.76
CA ARG A 45 7.34 3.25 13.46
C ARG A 45 8.07 4.53 13.03
N TRP A 46 7.90 5.59 13.81
CA TRP A 46 8.48 6.89 13.53
C TRP A 46 10.01 6.86 13.42
N GLU A 47 10.50 7.70 12.53
CA GLU A 47 11.85 8.25 12.54
C GLU A 47 12.17 8.90 13.90
N SER A 48 13.44 8.91 14.30
CA SER A 48 13.85 9.64 15.52
C SER A 48 13.50 11.12 15.37
N GLY A 49 12.68 11.65 16.28
CA GLY A 49 12.22 13.04 16.23
C GLY A 49 10.93 13.27 15.44
N ALA A 50 10.34 12.23 14.84
CA ALA A 50 8.99 12.28 14.24
C ALA A 50 7.94 11.67 15.21
N PRO A 51 6.65 12.04 15.09
CA PRO A 51 6.11 13.04 14.17
C PRO A 51 6.48 14.46 14.63
N GLN A 52 6.92 15.28 13.69
CA GLN A 52 7.31 16.66 13.99
C GLN A 52 6.08 17.57 14.01
N ASN A 53 5.02 17.22 13.27
CA ASN A 53 3.84 18.05 13.08
C ASN A 53 4.21 19.52 12.76
N GLU A 54 5.40 19.76 12.21
CA GLU A 54 6.09 21.06 12.12
C GLU A 54 5.55 21.96 10.99
N ILE A 55 4.25 21.87 10.71
CA ILE A 55 3.55 22.81 9.82
C ILE A 55 2.39 23.48 10.57
N GLY A 56 2.58 23.72 11.87
CA GLY A 56 1.96 24.82 12.61
C GLY A 56 3.02 25.90 12.84
N MET A 57 3.12 26.87 11.93
CA MET A 57 4.15 27.92 11.98
C MET A 57 4.07 28.72 13.30
N ILE A 58 5.18 28.79 14.04
CA ILE A 58 5.32 29.66 15.23
C ILE A 58 5.31 31.12 14.76
N LEU A 59 4.35 31.93 15.24
CA LEU A 59 4.34 33.39 15.06
C LEU A 59 5.12 34.03 16.23
N ILE A 60 6.36 34.48 16.01
CA ILE A 60 7.07 35.32 16.98
C ILE A 60 6.67 36.78 16.74
N VAL A 61 5.90 37.37 17.65
CA VAL A 61 5.64 38.81 17.66
C VAL A 61 6.81 39.50 18.34
N THR A 62 7.75 40.06 17.57
CA THR A 62 8.77 40.97 18.12
C THR A 62 8.18 42.38 18.20
N THR A 63 7.69 42.78 19.37
CA THR A 63 7.43 44.21 19.62
C THR A 63 8.77 44.89 19.85
N ALA A 64 9.16 45.79 18.94
CA ALA A 64 10.27 46.71 19.20
C ALA A 64 9.96 47.54 20.46
N LEU A 65 11.00 47.77 21.25
CA LEU A 65 11.02 48.44 22.56
C LEU A 65 9.92 49.52 22.76
N GLY A 66 9.01 49.26 23.71
CA GLY A 66 8.53 50.29 24.62
C GLY A 66 7.47 51.28 24.13
N GLN A 67 6.60 50.96 23.17
CA GLN A 67 5.42 51.79 22.89
C GLN A 67 4.13 50.97 22.93
N SER A 68 3.24 51.32 23.86
CA SER A 68 1.86 50.83 23.95
C SER A 68 1.06 51.49 22.82
N ALA A 69 0.96 50.81 21.69
CA ALA A 69 -0.05 51.09 20.68
C ALA A 69 -1.05 49.93 20.67
N SER A 70 -2.33 50.23 20.87
CA SER A 70 -3.41 49.26 20.67
C SER A 70 -3.49 48.94 19.18
N MET A 71 -2.84 47.85 18.77
CA MET A 71 -2.88 47.38 17.40
C MET A 71 -4.06 46.43 17.25
N SER A 72 -5.09 46.87 16.55
CA SER A 72 -6.21 46.00 16.16
C SER A 72 -5.76 45.13 14.98
N VAL A 73 -5.34 43.90 15.25
CA VAL A 73 -5.05 42.92 14.21
C VAL A 73 -6.38 42.44 13.62
N LYS A 74 -6.64 42.76 12.35
CA LYS A 74 -7.69 42.06 11.59
C LYS A 74 -7.13 40.69 11.19
N VAL A 75 -7.61 39.65 11.84
CA VAL A 75 -7.35 38.26 11.44
C VAL A 75 -8.23 37.96 10.22
N GLU A 76 -7.72 38.25 9.03
CA GLU A 76 -8.32 37.80 7.78
C GLU A 76 -7.48 36.63 7.25
N THR A 77 -7.78 35.42 7.76
CA THR A 77 -7.74 34.12 7.05
C THR A 77 -8.02 33.02 8.08
N PRO A 78 -8.96 32.09 7.82
CA PRO A 78 -9.12 30.94 8.67
C PRO A 78 -7.85 30.08 8.57
N LEU A 79 -7.34 29.72 9.75
CA LEU A 79 -6.32 28.71 10.01
C LEU A 79 -6.44 27.55 9.00
N THR A 80 -5.64 27.55 7.92
CA THR A 80 -5.56 26.38 7.05
C THR A 80 -4.93 25.26 7.86
N THR A 81 -5.78 24.38 8.40
CA THR A 81 -5.44 23.03 8.85
C THR A 81 -4.78 22.30 7.69
N MET A 82 -3.47 22.50 7.49
CA MET A 82 -2.74 21.77 6.46
C MET A 82 -2.69 20.32 6.90
N LYS A 83 -3.26 19.44 6.07
CA LYS A 83 -3.23 18.00 6.30
C LYS A 83 -1.79 17.51 6.24
N THR A 84 -1.41 16.74 7.26
CA THR A 84 -0.09 16.10 7.34
C THR A 84 -0.23 14.62 7.02
N CYS A 85 0.63 14.09 6.15
CA CYS A 85 0.63 12.70 5.73
C CYS A 85 1.93 12.03 6.19
N SER A 86 1.92 10.71 6.34
CA SER A 86 3.10 9.92 6.71
C SER A 86 3.64 9.13 5.54
N ALA A 87 4.95 9.12 5.37
CA ALA A 87 5.65 8.29 4.39
C ALA A 87 6.61 7.31 5.08
N ALA A 88 6.70 6.09 4.54
CA ALA A 88 7.76 5.15 4.90
C ALA A 88 9.06 5.52 4.17
N ASN A 89 10.14 5.65 4.92
CA ASN A 89 11.48 5.95 4.44
C ASN A 89 12.32 4.67 4.33
N PHE A 90 12.55 4.22 3.10
CA PHE A 90 13.25 2.95 2.84
C PHE A 90 14.75 3.04 3.08
N HIS A 91 15.36 4.23 2.98
CA HIS A 91 16.75 4.44 3.39
C HIS A 91 16.96 4.28 4.90
N LYS A 92 15.90 4.45 5.68
CA LYS A 92 15.91 4.31 7.14
C LYS A 92 15.12 3.09 7.59
N SER A 93 15.29 1.99 6.86
CA SER A 93 14.72 0.67 7.16
C SER A 93 13.19 0.65 7.26
N GLY A 94 12.50 1.59 6.61
CA GLY A 94 11.05 1.73 6.64
C GLY A 94 10.51 2.48 7.86
N LYS A 95 11.33 3.29 8.55
CA LYS A 95 10.86 4.26 9.54
C LYS A 95 9.98 5.33 8.88
N TRP A 96 9.09 5.94 9.65
CA TRP A 96 8.06 6.85 9.12
C TRP A 96 8.45 8.30 9.36
N ALA A 97 8.23 9.15 8.36
CA ALA A 97 8.35 10.60 8.46
C ALA A 97 7.02 11.24 8.08
N ASP A 98 6.69 12.34 8.74
CA ASP A 98 5.54 13.16 8.42
C ASP A 98 5.91 14.33 7.49
N GLY A 99 4.94 14.80 6.71
CA GLY A 99 5.14 15.93 5.81
C GLY A 99 3.85 16.38 5.16
N SER A 100 3.93 17.47 4.38
CA SER A 100 2.77 18.00 3.65
C SER A 100 2.21 16.95 2.69
N CYS A 101 0.91 16.65 2.80
CA CYS A 101 0.23 15.72 1.90
C CYS A 101 0.34 16.11 0.41
N GLY A 102 0.68 17.36 0.09
CA GLY A 102 0.87 17.84 -1.28
C GLY A 102 2.16 17.37 -1.95
N TRP A 103 3.10 16.73 -1.23
CA TRP A 103 4.33 16.23 -1.86
C TRP A 103 4.06 15.04 -2.79
N LYS A 104 4.71 15.06 -3.96
CA LYS A 104 4.60 14.01 -4.98
C LYS A 104 5.51 12.84 -4.64
N LEU A 105 4.98 11.88 -3.88
CA LEU A 105 5.62 10.59 -3.60
C LEU A 105 4.79 9.45 -4.19
N GLN A 106 5.42 8.28 -4.32
CA GLN A 106 4.71 7.04 -4.65
C GLN A 106 3.88 6.58 -3.45
N PHE A 107 2.89 5.70 -3.67
CA PHE A 107 2.01 5.19 -2.62
C PHE A 107 2.20 3.69 -2.44
N ILE A 108 2.18 3.23 -1.19
CA ILE A 108 2.05 1.81 -0.88
C ILE A 108 0.57 1.47 -0.82
N CYS A 109 0.12 0.60 -1.72
CA CYS A 109 -1.24 0.09 -1.70
C CYS A 109 -1.34 -1.12 -0.77
N TYR A 110 -2.38 -1.15 0.06
CA TYR A 110 -2.78 -2.36 0.76
C TYR A 110 -3.83 -3.10 -0.06
N ARG A 111 -3.67 -4.41 -0.19
CA ARG A 111 -4.69 -5.29 -0.74
C ARG A 111 -4.84 -6.45 0.23
N GLN A 112 -6.07 -6.73 0.64
CA GLN A 112 -6.34 -7.80 1.59
C GLN A 112 -5.72 -9.11 1.08
N PRO A 113 -4.90 -9.79 1.89
CA PRO A 113 -4.34 -11.06 1.48
C PRO A 113 -5.47 -12.07 1.31
N VAL A 114 -5.80 -12.39 0.08
CA VAL A 114 -6.68 -13.52 -0.25
C VAL A 114 -5.87 -14.81 -0.11
N SER A 115 -6.49 -15.85 0.45
CA SER A 115 -5.87 -17.17 0.53
C SER A 115 -5.68 -17.72 -0.88
N MET A 116 -4.45 -17.63 -1.40
CA MET A 116 -4.11 -18.11 -2.73
C MET A 116 -3.74 -19.59 -2.68
N GLN A 117 -4.59 -20.44 -3.25
CA GLN A 117 -4.26 -21.84 -3.48
C GLN A 117 -3.89 -22.05 -4.95
N VAL A 118 -2.74 -22.67 -5.20
CA VAL A 118 -2.29 -23.00 -6.55
C VAL A 118 -2.71 -24.41 -6.90
N ILE A 119 -3.57 -24.55 -7.90
CA ILE A 119 -3.99 -25.84 -8.44
C ILE A 119 -3.20 -26.09 -9.73
N LYS A 120 -2.48 -27.21 -9.80
CA LYS A 120 -1.78 -27.62 -11.02
C LYS A 120 -2.75 -28.33 -11.96
N VAL A 121 -2.82 -27.86 -13.20
CA VAL A 121 -3.61 -28.47 -14.26
C VAL A 121 -2.66 -29.19 -15.21
N ARG A 122 -2.97 -30.44 -15.53
CA ARG A 122 -2.24 -31.26 -16.52
C ARG A 122 -3.15 -31.57 -17.69
N SER A 123 -2.60 -31.48 -18.90
CA SER A 123 -3.30 -31.77 -20.15
C SER A 123 -2.33 -32.37 -21.16
N ASN A 124 -2.87 -33.19 -22.06
CA ASN A 124 -2.12 -33.79 -23.16
C ASN A 124 -2.14 -32.92 -24.42
N VAL A 125 -2.87 -31.80 -24.38
CA VAL A 125 -2.99 -30.82 -25.46
C VAL A 125 -2.24 -29.55 -25.06
N ASP A 126 -1.67 -28.85 -26.04
CA ASP A 126 -1.09 -27.53 -25.80
C ASP A 126 -2.19 -26.54 -25.41
N LEU A 127 -2.09 -25.99 -24.20
CA LEU A 127 -3.12 -25.14 -23.60
C LEU A 127 -2.83 -23.65 -23.71
N ASN A 128 -1.81 -23.23 -24.46
CA ASN A 128 -1.47 -21.81 -24.59
C ASN A 128 -2.36 -21.03 -25.57
N ASP A 129 -3.44 -21.63 -26.08
CA ASP A 129 -4.50 -20.91 -26.81
C ASP A 129 -5.32 -20.05 -25.83
N ARG A 130 -5.37 -18.74 -26.09
CA ARG A 130 -6.01 -17.76 -25.20
C ARG A 130 -7.52 -17.98 -25.03
N ALA A 131 -8.23 -18.40 -26.08
CA ALA A 131 -9.67 -18.65 -25.99
C ALA A 131 -9.97 -19.91 -25.16
N PHE A 132 -9.12 -20.93 -25.30
CA PHE A 132 -9.23 -22.15 -24.51
C PHE A 132 -8.97 -21.91 -23.01
N LEU A 133 -7.97 -21.08 -22.68
CA LEU A 133 -7.64 -20.71 -21.30
C LEU A 133 -8.83 -20.07 -20.56
N ASP A 134 -9.56 -19.19 -21.23
CA ASP A 134 -10.70 -18.50 -20.65
C ASP A 134 -11.89 -19.46 -20.46
N GLU A 135 -12.15 -20.34 -21.43
CA GLU A 135 -13.20 -21.37 -21.32
C GLU A 135 -12.91 -22.35 -20.16
N LEU A 136 -11.64 -22.76 -20.00
CA LEU A 136 -11.24 -23.65 -18.93
C LEU A 136 -11.40 -23.00 -17.55
N LEU A 137 -11.09 -21.71 -17.39
CA LEU A 137 -11.37 -20.98 -16.15
C LEU A 137 -12.87 -20.92 -15.84
N VAL A 138 -13.70 -20.67 -16.86
CA VAL A 138 -15.16 -20.67 -16.70
C VAL A 138 -15.66 -22.03 -16.22
N LYS A 139 -15.16 -23.11 -16.83
CA LYS A 139 -15.50 -24.49 -16.43
C LYS A 139 -15.04 -24.80 -15.00
N MET A 140 -13.81 -24.45 -14.64
CA MET A 140 -13.30 -24.66 -13.27
C MET A 140 -14.10 -23.85 -12.24
N LYS A 141 -14.46 -22.60 -12.55
CA LYS A 141 -15.30 -21.78 -11.65
C LYS A 141 -16.67 -22.43 -11.43
N LYS A 142 -17.26 -22.98 -12.48
CA LYS A 142 -18.54 -23.71 -12.39
C LYS A 142 -18.42 -24.94 -11.48
N GLU A 143 -17.42 -25.78 -11.72
CA GLU A 143 -17.18 -26.99 -10.91
C GLU A 143 -16.94 -26.67 -9.44
N MET A 144 -16.27 -25.56 -9.12
CA MET A 144 -16.09 -25.13 -7.73
C MET A 144 -17.41 -24.69 -7.09
N ARG A 145 -18.26 -23.95 -7.82
CA ARG A 145 -19.60 -23.60 -7.33
C ARG A 145 -20.47 -24.83 -7.09
N ASP A 146 -20.46 -25.79 -8.02
CA ASP A 146 -21.25 -27.02 -7.91
C ASP A 146 -20.80 -27.88 -6.69
N LYS A 147 -19.58 -27.69 -6.21
CA LYS A 147 -19.02 -28.32 -4.99
C LYS A 147 -19.26 -27.50 -3.71
N GLY A 148 -20.01 -26.41 -3.78
CA GLY A 148 -20.40 -25.59 -2.62
C GLY A 148 -19.32 -24.63 -2.13
N LEU A 149 -18.33 -24.29 -2.96
CA LEU A 149 -17.39 -23.22 -2.64
C LEU A 149 -18.04 -21.84 -2.87
N ASP A 150 -17.59 -20.83 -2.12
CA ASP A 150 -18.12 -19.47 -2.13
C ASP A 150 -18.04 -18.81 -3.53
N ASP A 151 -19.09 -18.08 -3.91
CA ASP A 151 -19.19 -17.36 -5.18
C ASP A 151 -18.16 -16.22 -5.31
N ASN A 152 -17.61 -15.74 -4.18
CA ASN A 152 -16.58 -14.71 -4.13
C ASN A 152 -15.19 -15.19 -4.60
N ILE A 153 -15.03 -16.48 -4.89
CA ILE A 153 -13.75 -17.02 -5.35
C ILE A 153 -13.39 -16.48 -6.72
N GLN A 154 -12.21 -15.86 -6.78
CA GLN A 154 -11.58 -15.38 -8.01
C GLN A 154 -10.55 -16.40 -8.49
N LEU A 155 -10.70 -16.84 -9.74
CA LEU A 155 -9.75 -17.74 -10.42
C LEU A 155 -9.00 -16.95 -11.49
N SER A 156 -7.68 -17.15 -11.55
CA SER A 156 -6.81 -16.52 -12.55
C SER A 156 -5.60 -17.39 -12.85
N TRP A 157 -5.12 -17.36 -14.10
CA TRP A 157 -3.88 -18.02 -14.49
C TRP A 157 -2.65 -17.29 -13.92
N LYS A 158 -1.72 -18.05 -13.32
CA LYS A 158 -0.42 -17.53 -12.90
C LYS A 158 0.53 -17.55 -14.10
N LYS A 159 0.90 -16.35 -14.58
CA LYS A 159 1.97 -16.20 -15.58
C LYS A 159 3.33 -16.32 -14.91
N GLN A 160 4.27 -16.97 -15.58
CA GLN A 160 5.66 -17.01 -15.16
C GLN A 160 6.43 -15.80 -15.72
N ALA A 161 7.74 -15.73 -15.43
CA ALA A 161 8.58 -14.62 -15.85
C ALA A 161 8.66 -14.44 -17.38
N ASP A 162 8.46 -15.53 -18.14
CA ASP A 162 8.42 -15.54 -19.61
C ASP A 162 7.05 -15.15 -20.20
N GLY A 163 6.06 -14.86 -19.35
CA GLY A 163 4.71 -14.50 -19.76
C GLY A 163 3.80 -15.67 -20.11
N GLN A 164 4.31 -16.91 -20.13
CA GLN A 164 3.53 -18.12 -20.40
C GLN A 164 2.83 -18.64 -19.15
N VAL A 165 1.72 -19.37 -19.35
CA VAL A 165 0.94 -20.00 -18.29
C VAL A 165 1.30 -21.48 -18.16
N PHE A 166 1.38 -22.19 -19.28
CA PHE A 166 1.72 -23.61 -19.33
C PHE A 166 3.12 -23.83 -19.85
N HIS A 167 3.85 -24.70 -19.17
CA HIS A 167 5.17 -25.19 -19.56
C HIS A 167 5.07 -26.68 -19.76
N LYS A 168 5.64 -27.19 -20.86
CA LYS A 168 5.78 -28.63 -21.04
C LYS A 168 6.72 -29.14 -19.95
N GLU A 169 6.27 -30.14 -19.21
CA GLU A 169 7.12 -30.85 -18.25
C GLU A 169 8.14 -31.62 -19.11
N GLU A 170 9.41 -31.24 -19.06
CA GLU A 170 10.46 -31.97 -19.80
C GLU A 170 10.54 -33.39 -19.22
N GLU A 171 10.35 -34.40 -20.07
CA GLU A 171 10.59 -35.78 -19.69
C GLU A 171 12.07 -35.91 -19.31
N LYS A 172 12.32 -36.21 -18.04
CA LYS A 172 13.65 -36.62 -17.60
C LYS A 172 13.98 -37.89 -18.37
N ARG A 173 14.95 -37.78 -19.28
CA ARG A 173 15.60 -38.93 -19.88
C ARG A 173 16.33 -39.61 -18.74
N ASP A 174 15.83 -40.76 -18.29
CA ASP A 174 16.55 -41.59 -17.35
C ASP A 174 17.89 -41.94 -18.01
N GLU A 175 18.98 -41.37 -17.47
CA GLU A 175 20.34 -41.73 -17.86
C GLU A 175 20.56 -43.18 -17.41
N LEU A 176 20.70 -44.07 -18.39
CA LEU A 176 20.94 -45.51 -18.26
C LEU A 176 22.42 -45.81 -18.08
#